data_AF-A0A7C0WNB9-F1
#
_entry.id   AF-A0A7C0WNB9-F1
#
_cell.length_a   1.000
_cell.length_b   1.000
_cell.length_c   1.000
_cell.angle_alpha   90.00
_cell.angle_beta   90.00
_cell.angle_gamma   90.00
#
_symmetry.space_group_name_H-M   'P 1'
#
loop_
_entity.id
_entity.type
_entity.pdbx_description
1 polymer ?
#
loop_
_entity_poly.entity_id
_entity_poly.type
_entity_poly.pdbx_seq_one_letter_code
_entity_poly.pdbx_strand_id
1 'polypeptide(L)' 'RGLTIKTFRRRGGKMPSLEDQEKLYILWVLNEVGMNKSEAARILGIDRVSLWRKLKRYGIEDK' A
#
# COMPACT_ATOMS: atom_id res chain seq x y z
N ARG A 1 2.67 -13.32 -19.47
CA ARG A 1 2.36 -12.21 -18.55
C ARG A 1 1.24 -12.68 -17.62
N GLY A 2 1.55 -13.03 -16.38
CA GLY A 2 0.52 -13.46 -15.43
C GLY A 2 -0.30 -12.25 -15.00
N LEU A 3 -1.62 -12.30 -15.14
CA LEU A 3 -2.49 -11.31 -14.51
C LEU A 3 -2.54 -11.63 -13.01
N THR A 4 -1.90 -10.81 -12.19
CA THR A 4 -2.05 -10.87 -10.73
C THR A 4 -3.40 -10.26 -10.37
N ILE A 5 -4.49 -11.03 -10.49
CA ILE A 5 -5.83 -10.59 -10.10
C ILE A 5 -5.90 -10.58 -8.56
N LYS A 6 -5.61 -9.44 -7.92
CA LYS A 6 -6.03 -9.22 -6.54
C LYS A 6 -7.48 -8.76 -6.55
N THR A 7 -8.38 -9.70 -6.27
CA THR A 7 -9.79 -9.38 -6.03
C THR A 7 -9.91 -8.67 -4.69
N PHE A 8 -10.79 -7.67 -4.58
CA PHE A 8 -11.21 -7.09 -3.30
C PHE A 8 -12.08 -8.10 -2.55
N ARG A 9 -11.49 -9.24 -2.16
CA ARG A 9 -12.20 -10.34 -1.53
C ARG A 9 -12.65 -9.88 -0.14
N ARG A 10 -13.95 -10.01 0.15
CA ARG A 10 -14.51 -9.78 1.47
C ARG A 10 -13.72 -10.60 2.50
N ARG A 11 -12.97 -9.94 3.39
CA ARG A 11 -12.24 -10.62 4.45
C ARG A 11 -13.19 -10.68 5.67
N GLY A 12 -13.59 -11.88 6.08
CA GLY A 12 -14.48 -12.06 7.24
C GLY A 12 -15.90 -11.48 7.09
N GLY A 13 -16.43 -11.41 5.86
CA GLY A 13 -17.81 -10.96 5.59
C GLY A 13 -18.00 -9.44 5.52
N LYS A 14 -16.96 -8.62 5.79
CA LYS A 14 -17.00 -7.17 5.63
C LYS A 14 -16.21 -6.71 4.40
N MET A 15 -16.70 -5.65 3.73
CA MET A 15 -15.93 -4.97 2.69
C MET A 15 -14.87 -4.09 3.36
N PRO A 16 -13.61 -4.15 2.91
CA PRO A 16 -12.58 -3.26 3.43
C PRO A 16 -12.94 -1.81 3.09
N SER A 17 -12.59 -0.89 3.99
CA SER A 17 -12.70 0.54 3.69
C SER A 17 -11.68 0.94 2.62
N LEU A 18 -11.85 2.14 2.03
CA LEU A 18 -10.84 2.70 1.13
C LEU A 18 -9.49 2.85 1.83
N GLU A 19 -9.49 3.20 3.12
CA GLU A 19 -8.27 3.30 3.92
C GLU A 19 -7.57 1.94 4.08
N ASP A 20 -8.33 0.86 4.32
CA ASP A 20 -7.76 -0.48 4.41
C ASP A 20 -7.16 -0.93 3.08
N GLN A 21 -7.86 -0.66 1.97
CA GLN A 21 -7.38 -0.98 0.63
C GLN A 21 -6.12 -0.20 0.28
N GLU A 22 -6.11 1.10 0.58
CA GLU A 22 -4.95 1.97 0.39
C GLU A 22 -3.75 1.47 1.20
N LYS A 23 -3.94 1.16 2.49
CA LYS A 23 -2.88 0.60 3.36
C LYS A 23 -2.30 -0.70 2.79
N LEU A 24 -3.16 -1.63 2.38
CA LEU A 24 -2.74 -2.91 1.79
C LEU A 24 -1.99 -2.71 0.47
N TYR A 25 -2.43 -1.76 -0.36
CA TYR A 25 -1.78 -1.47 -1.63
C TYR A 25 -0.41 -0.82 -1.44
N ILE A 26 -0.30 0.16 -0.54
CA ILE A 26 0.97 0.79 -0.17
C ILE A 26 1.98 -0.24 0.33
N LEU A 27 1.55 -1.14 1.23
CA LEU A 27 2.41 -2.22 1.74
C LEU A 27 2.87 -3.17 0.63
N TRP A 28 1.97 -3.53 -0.29
CA TRP A 28 2.31 -4.39 -1.41
C TRP A 28 3.35 -3.72 -2.32
N VAL A 29 3.12 -2.47 -2.74
CA VAL A 29 4.09 -1.74 -3.58
C VAL A 29 5.45 -1.62 -2.89
N LEU A 30 5.47 -1.29 -1.60
CA LEU A 30 6.72 -1.22 -0.82
C LEU A 30 7.46 -2.56 -0.82
N ASN A 31 6.76 -3.68 -0.68
CA ASN A 31 7.38 -5.00 -0.72
C ASN A 31 7.97 -5.32 -2.10
N GLU A 32 7.24 -5.03 -3.18
CA GLU A 32 7.70 -5.26 -4.56
C GLU A 32 8.96 -4.44 -4.90
N VAL A 33 9.07 -3.21 -4.37
CA VAL A 33 10.24 -2.34 -4.62
C VAL A 33 11.34 -2.45 -3.55
N GLY A 34 11.28 -3.46 -2.68
CA GLY A 34 12.30 -3.69 -1.64
C GLY A 34 12.41 -2.55 -0.63
N MET A 35 11.27 -2.02 -0.16
CA MET A 35 11.16 -0.92 0.80
C MET A 35 11.69 0.44 0.30
N ASN A 36 11.96 0.57 -1.00
CA ASN A 36 12.34 1.85 -1.60
C ASN A 36 11.15 2.83 -1.63
N LYS A 37 11.09 3.71 -0.63
CA LYS A 37 10.02 4.70 -0.45
C LYS A 37 9.88 5.69 -1.61
N SER A 38 10.99 6.05 -2.28
CA SER A 38 10.95 6.97 -3.42
C SER A 38 10.30 6.31 -4.63
N GLU A 39 10.69 5.07 -4.93
CA GLU A 39 10.12 4.30 -6.03
C GLU A 39 8.67 3.91 -5.76
N ALA A 40 8.34 3.53 -4.52
CA ALA A 40 6.98 3.26 -4.10
C ALA A 40 6.07 4.48 -4.31
N ALA A 41 6.50 5.68 -3.90
CA ALA A 41 5.74 6.91 -4.10
C ALA A 41 5.47 7.18 -5.60
N ARG A 42 6.47 6.95 -6.45
CA ARG A 42 6.35 7.08 -7.91
C ARG A 42 5.31 6.11 -8.48
N ILE A 43 5.33 4.84 -8.09
CA ILE A 43 4.37 3.81 -8.54
C ILE A 43 2.96 4.10 -8.02
N LEU A 44 2.84 4.58 -6.77
CA LEU A 44 1.57 4.96 -6.16
C LEU A 44 0.99 6.26 -6.76
N GLY A 45 1.79 7.04 -7.50
CA GLY A 45 1.36 8.32 -8.07
C GLY A 45 1.13 9.40 -7.01
N ILE A 46 1.82 9.33 -5.88
CA ILE A 46 1.71 10.28 -4.78
C ILE A 46 3.06 10.92 -4.45
N ASP A 47 3.02 12.07 -3.80
CA ASP A 47 4.25 12.67 -3.27
C ASP A 47 4.87 11.83 -2.14
N ARG A 48 6.20 11.84 -2.03
CA ARG A 48 6.95 11.09 -1.02
C ARG A 48 6.58 11.50 0.42
N VAL A 49 6.28 12.78 0.66
CA VAL A 49 5.83 13.29 1.96
C VAL A 49 4.45 12.73 2.29
N SER A 50 3.56 12.62 1.30
CA SER A 50 2.25 11.99 1.48
C SER A 50 2.37 10.50 1.82
N LEU A 51 3.27 9.78 1.14
CA LEU A 51 3.58 8.39 1.50
C LEU A 51 4.07 8.30 2.95
N TRP A 52 5.03 9.14 3.35
CA TRP A 52 5.55 9.14 4.72
C TRP A 52 4.46 9.41 5.78
N ARG A 53 3.58 10.39 5.55
CA ARG A 53 2.44 10.67 6.43
C ARG A 53 1.51 9.47 6.56
N LYS A 54 1.22 8.78 5.46
CA LYS A 54 0.39 7.56 5.45
C LYS A 54 1.06 6.42 6.23
N LEU A 55 2.35 6.18 6.00
CA LEU A 55 3.11 5.15 6.73
C LEU A 55 3.10 5.41 8.24
N LYS A 56 3.32 6.67 8.65
CA LYS A 56 3.23 7.10 10.05
C LYS A 56 1.83 6.88 10.62
N ARG A 57 0.77 7.30 9.92
CA ARG A 57 -0.63 7.09 10.33
C ARG A 57 -0.96 5.60 10.51
N TYR A 58 -0.38 4.74 9.67
CA TYR A 58 -0.64 3.31 9.68
C TYR A 58 0.23 2.50 10.66
N GLY A 59 1.19 3.14 11.33
CA GLY A 59 2.17 2.46 12.20
C GLY A 59 3.11 1.55 11.43
N ILE A 60 3.36 1.84 10.15
CA ILE A 60 4.31 1.11 9.29
C ILE A 60 5.64 1.88 9.37
N GLU A 61 6.27 1.85 10.54
CA GLU A 61 7.61 2.41 10.71
C GLU A 61 8.64 1.28 10.51
N ASP A 62 9.70 1.62 9.79
CA ASP A 62 10.90 0.80 9.63
C ASP A 62 11.56 0.72 11.01
N LYS A 63 11.66 -0.47 11.60
CA LYS A 63 12.51 -0.68 12.77
C LYS A 63 13.96 -0.77 12.32
#